data_AF-A0A7J8N7Q8-F1
#
_entry.id   AF-A0A7J8N7Q8-F1
#
_cell.length_a   1.000
_cell.length_b   1.000
_cell.length_c   1.000
_cell.angle_alpha   90.00
_cell.angle_beta   90.00
_cell.angle_gamma   90.00
#
_symmetry.space_group_name_H-M   'P 1'
#
loop_
_entity.id
_entity.type
_entity.pdbx_description
1 polymer ?
#
loop_
_entity_poly.entity_id
_entity_poly.type
_entity_poly.pdbx_seq_one_letter_code
_entity_poly.pdbx_strand_id
1 'polypeptide(L)'
;MMSQMEGGCPVDYNTITDLFLQRNLIREATAFLLDVLKPNLPEHAFLQTKVLEINLVTFPNVADAILANGMFSHYDRPRIAQLCEKAGLYVRALQ
;
A
#
# COMPACT_ATOMS: atom_id res chain seq x y z
N MET A 1 -20.96 -16.25 -30.22
CA MET A 1 -21.51 -15.92 -28.89
C MET A 1 -20.71 -16.72 -27.87
N MET A 2 -19.70 -16.10 -27.26
CA MET A 2 -19.02 -16.68 -26.10
C MET A 2 -19.60 -15.95 -24.89
N SER A 3 -20.39 -16.67 -24.10
CA SER A 3 -21.00 -16.16 -22.88
C SER A 3 -19.90 -15.71 -21.94
N GLN A 4 -19.84 -14.40 -21.71
CA GLN A 4 -19.14 -13.82 -20.58
C GLN A 4 -19.74 -14.44 -19.33
N MET A 5 -18.90 -15.13 -18.56
CA MET A 5 -19.26 -15.60 -17.24
C MET A 5 -19.09 -14.40 -16.30
N GLU A 6 -20.07 -13.49 -16.34
CA GLU A 6 -20.28 -12.44 -15.35
C GLU A 6 -20.76 -13.12 -14.06
N GLY A 7 -19.88 -13.30 -13.08
CA GLY A 7 -20.28 -14.01 -11.85
C GLY A 7 -19.19 -14.38 -10.84
N GLY A 8 -17.99 -13.81 -10.92
CA GLY A 8 -17.12 -13.73 -9.76
C GLY A 8 -17.30 -12.34 -9.17
N CYS A 9 -17.68 -12.21 -7.89
CA CYS A 9 -17.55 -10.91 -7.21
C CYS A 9 -16.16 -10.36 -7.58
N PRO A 10 -16.04 -9.14 -8.13
CA PRO A 10 -14.73 -8.56 -8.36
C PRO A 10 -14.07 -8.55 -6.99
N VAL A 11 -13.09 -9.44 -6.77
CA VAL A 11 -12.47 -9.55 -5.46
C VAL A 11 -11.67 -8.28 -5.30
N ASP A 12 -12.23 -7.36 -4.52
CA ASP A 12 -11.68 -6.04 -4.33
C ASP A 12 -10.26 -6.17 -3.75
N TYR A 13 -9.29 -5.45 -4.31
CA TYR A 13 -7.89 -5.51 -3.87
C TYR A 13 -7.75 -5.20 -2.37
N ASN A 14 -8.65 -4.37 -1.82
CA ASN A 14 -8.73 -4.13 -0.40
C ASN A 14 -9.08 -5.41 0.38
N THR A 15 -10.05 -6.19 -0.10
CA THR A 15 -10.45 -7.46 0.53
C THR A 15 -9.29 -8.45 0.56
N ILE A 16 -8.55 -8.59 -0.56
CA ILE A 16 -7.38 -9.48 -0.63
C ILE A 16 -6.30 -9.01 0.35
N THR A 17 -6.04 -7.71 0.39
CA THR A 17 -5.09 -7.11 1.32
C THR A 17 -5.47 -7.41 2.76
N ASP A 18 -6.73 -7.17 3.13
CA ASP A 18 -7.21 -7.38 4.50
C ASP A 18 -7.12 -8.87 4.91
N LEU A 19 -7.33 -9.81 3.98
CA LEU A 19 -7.15 -11.25 4.25
C LEU A 19 -5.71 -11.63 4.58
N PHE A 20 -4.72 -11.01 3.92
CA PHE A 20 -3.30 -11.19 4.27
C PHE A 20 -3.01 -10.63 5.66
N LEU A 21 -3.48 -9.41 5.95
CA LEU A 21 -3.23 -8.74 7.22
C LEU A 21 -3.90 -9.46 8.41
N GLN A 22 -5.10 -10.00 8.22
CA GLN A 22 -5.79 -10.82 9.23
C GLN A 22 -5.00 -12.07 9.62
N ARG A 23 -4.19 -12.61 8.71
CA ARG A 23 -3.29 -13.76 8.95
C ARG A 23 -1.89 -13.35 9.38
N ASN A 24 -1.65 -12.07 9.64
CA ASN A 24 -0.34 -11.49 9.94
C ASN A 24 0.70 -11.69 8.81
N LEU A 25 0.23 -11.85 7.57
CA LEU A 25 1.04 -12.05 6.36
C LEU A 25 1.42 -10.71 5.72
N ILE A 26 2.12 -9.87 6.48
CA ILE A 26 2.38 -8.48 6.10
C ILE A 26 3.31 -8.37 4.87
N ARG A 27 4.29 -9.27 4.75
CA ARG A 27 5.23 -9.26 3.62
C ARG A 27 4.52 -9.62 2.31
N GLU A 28 3.62 -10.60 2.38
CA GLU A 28 2.81 -11.05 1.27
C GLU A 28 1.82 -9.96 0.84
N ALA A 29 1.15 -9.31 1.80
CA ALA A 29 0.29 -8.16 1.52
C ALA A 29 1.06 -7.03 0.83
N THR A 30 2.28 -6.74 1.31
CA THR A 30 3.15 -5.70 0.73
C THR A 30 3.57 -6.06 -0.68
N ALA A 31 4.06 -7.29 -0.91
CA ALA A 31 4.47 -7.74 -2.25
C ALA A 31 3.30 -7.71 -3.25
N PHE A 32 2.11 -8.15 -2.81
CA PHE A 32 0.89 -8.07 -3.59
C PHE A 32 0.52 -6.63 -3.97
N LEU A 33 0.49 -5.73 -2.99
CA LEU A 33 0.16 -4.32 -3.22
C LEU A 33 1.21 -3.63 -4.08
N LEU A 34 2.50 -3.93 -3.91
CA LEU A 34 3.56 -3.39 -4.76
C LEU A 34 3.37 -3.78 -6.23
N ASP A 35 2.79 -4.96 -6.53
CA ASP A 35 2.51 -5.38 -7.91
C ASP A 35 1.24 -4.71 -8.46
N VAL A 36 0.15 -4.73 -7.69
CA VAL A 36 -1.14 -4.14 -8.07
C VAL A 36 -1.06 -2.61 -8.23
N LEU A 37 -0.21 -1.95 -7.43
CA LEU A 37 -0.08 -0.49 -7.41
C LEU A 37 1.04 0.04 -8.32
N LYS A 38 1.74 -0.82 -9.09
CA LYS A 38 2.71 -0.39 -10.12
C LYS A 38 2.22 0.73 -11.04
N PRO A 39 0.97 0.75 -11.54
CA PRO A 39 0.51 1.82 -12.42
C PRO A 39 0.29 3.16 -11.68
N ASN A 40 0.38 3.19 -10.34
CA ASN A 40 0.27 4.38 -9.51
C ASN A 40 -0.99 5.22 -9.84
N LEU A 41 -2.14 4.55 -9.94
CA LEU A 41 -3.41 5.21 -10.28
C LEU A 41 -4.00 5.94 -9.06
N PRO A 42 -4.62 7.12 -9.25
CA PRO A 42 -5.29 7.86 -8.18
C PRO A 42 -6.47 7.10 -7.57
N GLU A 43 -7.14 6.24 -8.34
CA GLU A 43 -8.23 5.37 -7.87
C GLU A 43 -7.78 4.42 -6.74
N HIS A 44 -6.48 4.11 -6.69
CA HIS A 44 -5.89 3.25 -5.66
C HIS A 44 -5.18 4.03 -4.55
N ALA A 45 -5.41 5.35 -4.43
CA ALA A 45 -4.83 6.22 -3.39
C ALA A 45 -4.94 5.62 -1.97
N PHE A 46 -6.10 5.04 -1.66
CA PHE A 46 -6.34 4.40 -0.37
C PHE A 46 -5.40 3.20 -0.14
N LEU A 47 -5.20 2.35 -1.14
CA LEU A 47 -4.31 1.19 -1.06
C LEU A 47 -2.84 1.59 -0.99
N GLN A 48 -2.45 2.67 -1.69
CA GLN A 48 -1.10 3.27 -1.57
C GLN A 48 -0.84 3.75 -0.14
N THR A 49 -1.83 4.40 0.48
CA THR A 49 -1.74 4.85 1.87
C THR A 49 -1.63 3.63 2.80
N LYS A 50 -2.52 2.65 2.65
CA LYS A 50 -2.55 1.43 3.47
C LYS A 50 -1.22 0.68 3.46
N VAL A 51 -0.60 0.45 2.29
CA VAL A 51 0.69 -0.27 2.22
C VAL A 51 1.81 0.49 2.94
N LEU A 52 1.85 1.82 2.80
CA LEU A 52 2.83 2.66 3.48
C LEU A 52 2.60 2.69 4.99
N GLU A 53 1.36 2.81 5.45
CA GLU A 53 1.03 2.81 6.87
C GLU A 53 1.49 1.51 7.56
N ILE A 54 1.16 0.36 6.97
CA ILE A 54 1.50 -0.95 7.52
C ILE A 54 3.02 -1.11 7.58
N ASN A 55 3.73 -0.74 6.51
CA ASN A 55 5.19 -0.85 6.48
C ASN A 55 5.88 0.16 7.40
N LEU A 56 5.37 1.38 7.58
CA LEU A 56 5.97 2.34 8.51
C LEU A 56 5.90 1.87 9.97
N VAL A 57 4.87 1.11 10.33
CA VAL A 57 4.72 0.56 11.68
C VAL A 57 5.52 -0.73 11.88
N THR A 58 5.65 -1.55 10.83
CA THR A 58 6.20 -2.91 10.96
C THR A 58 7.58 -3.11 10.33
N PHE A 59 7.83 -2.51 9.17
CA PHE A 59 9.07 -2.58 8.41
C PHE A 59 9.49 -1.19 7.89
N PRO A 60 9.92 -0.26 8.76
CA PRO A 60 10.24 1.12 8.37
C PRO A 60 11.21 1.23 7.20
N ASN A 61 12.19 0.31 7.11
CA ASN A 61 13.17 0.26 6.01
C ASN A 61 12.51 0.01 4.65
N VAL A 62 11.46 -0.82 4.60
CA VAL A 62 10.73 -1.09 3.35
C VAL A 62 9.91 0.14 2.96
N ALA A 63 9.25 0.78 3.93
CA ALA A 63 8.52 2.02 3.68
C ALA A 63 9.46 3.14 3.19
N ASP A 64 10.63 3.31 3.80
CA ASP A 64 11.62 4.29 3.35
C ASP A 64 12.05 4.01 1.91
N ALA A 65 12.32 2.76 1.54
CA ALA A 65 12.67 2.41 0.16
C ALA A 65 11.55 2.71 -0.85
N ILE A 66 10.29 2.43 -0.50
CA ILE A 66 9.12 2.73 -1.36
C ILE A 66 9.01 4.24 -1.57
N LEU A 67 9.13 5.03 -0.50
CA LEU A 67 9.09 6.49 -0.54
C LEU A 67 10.30 7.07 -1.29
N ALA A 68 11.50 6.52 -1.08
CA ALA A 68 12.73 6.91 -1.76
C ALA A 68 12.65 6.76 -3.26
N ASN A 69 12.04 5.66 -3.71
CA ASN A 69 11.92 5.32 -5.11
C ASN A 69 10.73 6.02 -5.80
N GLY A 70 9.94 6.81 -5.05
CA GLY A 70 8.81 7.55 -5.60
C GLY A 70 7.75 6.65 -6.25
N MET A 71 7.58 5.42 -5.74
CA MET A 71 6.68 4.43 -6.36
C MET A 71 5.21 4.85 -6.32
N PHE A 72 4.83 5.66 -5.34
CA PHE A 72 3.47 6.10 -5.07
C PHE A 72 3.40 7.62 -4.99
N SER A 73 2.33 8.23 -5.50
CA SER A 73 2.13 9.69 -5.46
C SER A 73 0.76 10.15 -4.97
N HIS A 74 -0.19 9.24 -4.81
CA HIS A 74 -1.60 9.54 -4.50
C HIS A 74 -1.99 9.20 -3.05
N TYR A 75 -1.04 8.77 -2.22
CA TYR A 75 -1.30 8.49 -0.81
C TYR A 75 -1.56 9.76 0.04
N ASP A 76 -2.15 9.58 1.21
CA ASP A 76 -2.36 10.63 2.21
C ASP A 76 -1.02 11.10 2.80
N ARG A 77 -0.47 12.19 2.23
CA ARG A 77 0.84 12.73 2.63
C ARG A 77 0.89 13.17 4.10
N PRO A 78 -0.08 13.96 4.64
CA PRO A 78 -0.10 14.30 6.05
C PRO A 78 -0.03 13.09 6.98
N ARG A 79 -0.79 12.04 6.66
CA ARG A 79 -0.81 10.80 7.44
C ARG A 79 0.54 10.08 7.41
N ILE A 80 1.11 9.93 6.21
CA ILE A 80 2.39 9.24 6.03
C ILE A 80 3.55 10.03 6.67
N ALA A 81 3.53 11.36 6.59
CA ALA A 81 4.53 12.21 7.25
C ALA A 81 4.57 11.95 8.76
N GLN A 82 3.41 11.96 9.43
CA GLN A 82 3.32 11.67 10.88
C GLN A 82 3.85 10.28 11.24
N LEU A 83 3.62 9.28 10.38
CA LEU A 83 4.11 7.93 10.60
C LEU A 83 5.62 7.82 10.35
N CYS A 84 6.16 8.55 9.37
CA CYS A 84 7.60 8.68 9.16
C CYS A 84 8.30 9.28 10.40
N GLU A 85 7.74 10.33 11.01
CA GLU A 85 8.29 10.90 12.25
C GLU A 85 8.33 9.87 13.37
N LYS A 86 7.24 9.11 13.56
CA LYS A 86 7.15 8.05 14.57
C LYS A 86 8.13 6.90 14.32
N ALA A 87 8.42 6.61 13.06
CA ALA A 87 9.38 5.59 12.66
C ALA A 87 10.86 6.07 12.73
N GLY A 88 11.11 7.32 13.12
CA GLY A 88 12.46 7.90 13.15
C GLY A 88 12.99 8.36 11.78
N LEU A 89 12.14 8.37 10.75
CA LEU A 89 12.44 8.80 9.38
C LEU A 89 12.16 10.31 9.21
N TYR A 90 12.75 11.14 10.07
CA TYR A 90 12.48 12.59 10.12
C TYR A 90 12.72 13.31 8.80
N VAL A 91 13.72 12.87 8.02
CA VAL A 91 14.03 13.45 6.69
C VAL A 91 12.90 13.22 5.67
N ARG A 92 12.09 12.16 5.85
CA ARG A 92 10.95 11.85 4.98
C ARG A 92 9.67 12.57 5.37
N ALA A 93 9.52 12.91 6.64
CA ALA A 93 8.33 13.63 7.13
C ALA A 93 8.24 15.08 6.61
N LEU A 94 9.36 15.65 6.17
CA LEU A 94 9.47 17.03 5.71
C LEU A 94 9.31 17.19 4.19
N GLN A 95 9.19 16.09 3.43
CA GLN A 95 9.10 16.06 1.96
C GLN A 95 7.67 16.02 1.43
#